data_AF-A0A9P5NM85-F1
#
_entry.id   AF-A0A9P5NM85-F1
#
_cell.length_a   1.000
_cell.length_b   1.000
_cell.length_c   1.000
_cell.angle_alpha   90.00
_cell.angle_beta   90.00
_cell.angle_gamma   90.00
#
_symmetry.space_group_name_H-M   'P 1'
#
loop_
_entity.id
_entity.type
_entity.pdbx_description
1 polymer ?
#
loop_
_entity_poly.entity_id
_entity_poly.type
_entity_poly.pdbx_seq_one_letter_code
_entity_poly.pdbx_strand_id
1 'polypeptide(L)'
;MPTRTCTCTTSKCGLVEGGVELDIRTYNNHLRKDREFFAAKLAEDSKRVLDDEIEKVGQHFASLAVSDSIPTPSSASGERLWSQPGDREGKNFSVPQSSNPCSSRQQIICNLLSRLAEIESAVDVLSVDVATKLEKLSTIPPADAFPLRHHHAECVRIQTDLSKVVYTASSVTVMKRQVSDKVDDIAKKLEEAKLSWIREMKISNSRQETKTPDIKVSTGKMNHNCIC
;
A
#
# COMPACT_ATOMS: atom_id res chain seq x y z
N MET A 1 20.32 -37.36 -4.13
CA MET A 1 19.68 -36.17 -3.51
C MET A 1 19.86 -35.02 -4.48
N PRO A 2 18.82 -34.25 -4.84
CA PRO A 2 18.98 -33.16 -5.79
C PRO A 2 19.77 -32.02 -5.15
N THR A 3 20.77 -31.51 -5.86
CA THR A 3 21.62 -30.38 -5.45
C THR A 3 21.36 -29.15 -6.31
N ARG A 4 21.71 -27.98 -5.78
CA ARG A 4 21.66 -26.68 -6.47
C ARG A 4 22.85 -25.83 -6.09
N THR A 5 23.37 -25.11 -7.07
CA THR A 5 24.47 -24.16 -6.87
C THR A 5 23.97 -22.89 -6.18
N CYS A 6 24.63 -22.53 -5.07
CA CYS A 6 24.34 -21.36 -4.25
C CYS A 6 25.44 -20.31 -4.41
N THR A 7 25.05 -19.04 -4.54
CA THR A 7 25.97 -17.90 -4.65
C THR A 7 25.62 -16.81 -3.61
N CYS A 8 24.97 -17.19 -2.51
CA CYS A 8 24.51 -16.23 -1.51
C CYS A 8 25.67 -15.47 -0.84
N THR A 9 25.38 -14.25 -0.40
CA THR A 9 26.35 -13.35 0.23
C THR A 9 26.50 -13.67 1.73
N THR A 10 25.38 -13.92 2.40
CA THR A 10 25.29 -14.17 3.84
C THR A 10 26.08 -15.38 4.32
N SER A 11 26.09 -16.47 3.54
CA SER A 11 26.91 -17.66 3.82
C SER A 11 28.18 -17.73 2.98
N LYS A 12 28.55 -16.62 2.32
CA LYS A 12 29.78 -16.46 1.53
C LYS A 12 29.93 -17.48 0.39
N CYS A 13 28.83 -18.08 -0.07
CA CYS A 13 28.88 -19.03 -1.19
C CYS A 13 29.30 -18.33 -2.50
N GLY A 14 29.01 -17.04 -2.65
CA GLY A 14 29.47 -16.23 -3.80
C GLY A 14 30.97 -15.90 -3.81
N LEU A 15 31.73 -16.22 -2.75
CA LEU A 15 33.20 -16.06 -2.74
C LEU A 15 33.93 -17.21 -3.44
N VAL A 16 33.25 -18.31 -3.70
CA VAL A 16 33.76 -19.44 -4.47
C VAL A 16 33.42 -19.21 -5.94
N GLU A 17 34.41 -19.30 -6.82
CA GLU A 17 34.18 -19.17 -8.26
C GLU A 17 33.20 -20.25 -8.74
N GLY A 18 32.06 -19.82 -9.30
CA GLY A 18 30.97 -20.72 -9.69
C GLY A 18 29.98 -21.10 -8.58
N GLY A 19 30.19 -20.67 -7.34
CA GLY A 19 29.29 -20.94 -6.21
C GLY A 19 29.51 -22.31 -5.54
N VAL A 20 28.65 -22.64 -4.57
CA VAL A 20 28.72 -23.89 -3.79
C VAL A 20 27.52 -24.78 -4.09
N GLU A 21 27.74 -26.03 -4.48
CA GLU A 21 26.65 -27.00 -4.60
C GLU A 21 26.13 -27.43 -3.22
N LEU A 22 24.85 -27.20 -2.98
CA LEU A 22 24.17 -27.53 -1.74
C LEU A 22 22.97 -28.42 -2.02
N ASP A 23 22.57 -29.24 -1.04
CA ASP A 23 21.26 -29.88 -1.11
C ASP A 23 20.14 -28.82 -1.11
N ILE A 24 18.98 -29.17 -1.68
CA ILE A 24 17.87 -28.22 -1.81
C ILE A 24 17.44 -27.59 -0.48
N ARG A 25 17.48 -28.31 0.65
CA ARG A 25 17.03 -27.77 1.93
C ARG A 25 18.01 -26.70 2.42
N THR A 26 19.31 -26.97 2.32
CA THR A 26 20.35 -26.01 2.70
C THR A 26 20.37 -24.81 1.76
N TYR A 27 20.21 -25.03 0.45
CA TYR A 27 20.07 -23.96 -0.55
C TYR A 27 18.89 -23.01 -0.20
N ASN A 28 17.71 -23.55 0.10
CA ASN A 28 16.54 -22.73 0.45
C ASN A 28 16.75 -21.96 1.75
N ASN A 29 17.44 -22.54 2.73
CA ASN A 29 17.79 -21.85 3.98
C ASN A 29 18.71 -20.66 3.71
N HIS A 30 19.75 -20.88 2.90
CA HIS A 30 20.68 -19.82 2.49
C HIS A 30 19.95 -18.70 1.75
N LEU A 31 19.10 -19.05 0.78
CA LEU A 31 18.33 -18.08 0.02
C LEU A 31 17.40 -17.23 0.91
N ARG A 32 16.76 -17.84 1.90
CA ARG A 32 15.91 -17.10 2.86
C ARG A 32 16.74 -16.11 3.68
N LYS A 33 17.86 -16.56 4.24
CA LYS A 33 18.76 -15.68 5.02
C LYS A 33 19.32 -14.54 4.18
N ASP A 34 19.68 -14.80 2.93
CA ASP A 34 20.18 -13.78 2.02
C ASP A 34 19.12 -12.71 1.72
N ARG A 35 17.88 -13.14 1.49
CA ARG A 35 16.74 -12.21 1.30
C ARG A 35 16.48 -11.36 2.53
N GLU A 36 16.47 -11.96 3.72
CA GLU A 36 16.28 -11.24 4.98
C GLU A 36 17.40 -10.21 5.21
N PHE A 37 18.66 -10.60 4.94
CA PHE A 37 19.81 -9.71 5.04
C PHE A 37 19.71 -8.52 4.07
N PHE A 38 19.37 -8.76 2.80
CA PHE A 38 19.22 -7.67 1.84
C PHE A 38 18.01 -6.78 2.13
N ALA A 39 16.92 -7.33 2.64
CA ALA A 39 15.77 -6.54 3.07
C ALA A 39 16.12 -5.63 4.26
N ALA A 40 16.81 -6.16 5.28
CA ALA A 40 17.27 -5.38 6.42
C ALA A 40 18.27 -4.30 6.00
N LYS A 41 19.23 -4.64 5.13
CA LYS A 41 20.21 -3.69 4.59
C LYS A 41 19.55 -2.57 3.80
N LEU A 42 18.58 -2.90 2.93
CA LEU A 42 17.84 -1.91 2.16
C LEU A 42 17.04 -0.96 3.06
N ALA A 43 16.43 -1.48 4.13
CA ALA A 43 15.71 -0.67 5.11
C ALA A 43 16.65 0.31 5.84
N GLU A 44 17.82 -0.16 6.27
CA GLU A 44 18.83 0.68 6.93
C GLU A 44 19.40 1.74 5.97
N ASP A 45 19.73 1.36 4.74
CA ASP A 45 20.20 2.29 3.72
C ASP A 45 19.13 3.34 3.39
N SER A 46 17.86 2.95 3.31
CA SER A 46 16.75 3.89 3.10
C SER A 46 16.57 4.84 4.27
N LYS A 47 16.73 4.38 5.50
CA LYS A 47 16.66 5.22 6.69
C LYS A 47 17.78 6.26 6.69
N ARG A 48 19.02 5.84 6.39
CA ARG A 48 20.18 6.74 6.29
C ARG A 48 19.96 7.85 5.26
N VAL A 49 19.40 7.52 4.09
CA VAL A 49 19.10 8.52 3.06
C VAL A 49 18.06 9.54 3.54
N LEU A 50 17.04 9.10 4.28
CA LEU A 50 16.03 10.01 4.84
C LEU A 50 16.63 10.91 5.93
N ASP A 51 17.46 10.36 6.81
CA ASP A 51 18.14 11.12 7.86
C ASP A 51 19.05 12.20 7.24
N ASP A 52 19.82 11.87 6.19
CA ASP A 52 20.64 12.82 5.43
C ASP A 52 19.81 13.94 4.77
N GLU A 53 18.61 13.61 4.25
CA GLU A 53 17.71 14.61 3.66
C GLU A 53 17.11 15.54 4.72
N ILE A 54 16.71 15.00 5.87
CA ILE A 54 16.19 15.79 7.00
C ILE A 54 17.26 16.76 7.49
N GLU A 55 18.51 16.30 7.61
CA GLU A 55 19.62 17.16 8.02
C GLU A 55 19.84 18.31 7.03
N LYS A 56 19.86 18.03 5.72
CA LYS A 56 20.01 19.08 4.68
C LYS A 56 18.88 20.09 4.70
N VAL A 57 17.64 19.64 4.88
CA VAL A 57 16.48 20.54 5.02
C VAL A 57 16.61 21.39 6.28
N GLY A 58 17.01 20.78 7.40
CA GLY A 58 17.27 21.49 8.66
C GLY A 58 18.35 22.57 8.52
N GLN A 59 19.47 22.26 7.87
CA GLN A 59 20.54 23.22 7.57
C GLN A 59 20.05 24.37 6.68
N HIS A 60 19.20 24.09 5.69
CA HIS A 60 18.61 25.12 4.84
C HIS A 60 17.71 26.08 5.63
N PHE A 61 16.85 25.54 6.52
CA PHE A 61 16.03 26.37 7.40
C PHE A 61 16.85 27.18 8.41
N ALA A 62 17.90 26.59 8.99
CA ALA A 62 18.81 27.30 9.87
C ALA A 62 19.53 28.46 9.14
N SER A 63 19.95 28.24 7.89
CA SER A 63 20.59 29.27 7.06
C SER A 63 19.65 30.43 6.72
N LEU A 64 18.36 30.14 6.50
CA LEU A 64 17.33 31.17 6.30
C LEU A 64 17.05 31.96 7.59
N ALA A 65 16.98 31.28 8.74
CA ALA A 65 16.72 31.94 10.03
C ALA A 65 17.85 32.91 10.46
N VAL A 66 19.10 32.62 10.11
CA VAL A 66 20.24 33.51 10.39
C VAL A 66 20.27 34.73 9.46
N SER A 67 19.59 34.68 8.31
CA SER A 67 19.55 35.79 7.34
C SER A 67 18.54 36.89 7.71
N ASP A 68 17.58 36.63 8.60
CA ASP A 68 16.56 37.60 9.06
C ASP A 68 16.96 38.39 10.31
N SER A 69 18.18 38.18 10.82
CA SER A 69 18.68 38.88 12.02
C SER A 69 19.57 40.07 11.64
N ILE A 70 19.04 41.05 10.90
CA ILE A 70 19.67 42.38 10.82
C ILE A 70 19.07 43.23 11.96
N PRO A 71 19.86 43.68 12.95
CA PRO A 71 19.36 44.60 13.97
C PRO A 71 19.10 45.95 13.33
N THR A 72 17.84 46.36 13.26
CA THR A 72 17.46 47.76 12.99
C THR A 72 17.91 48.65 14.15
N PRO A 73 18.76 49.68 13.94
CA PRO A 73 18.86 50.77 14.88
C PRO A 73 17.70 51.74 14.67
N SER A 74 17.19 52.23 15.80
CA SER A 74 16.07 53.15 15.93
C SER A 74 16.31 54.52 15.25
N SER A 75 15.18 55.12 14.84
CA SER A 75 14.92 56.57 14.70
C SER A 75 15.26 57.23 13.36
N ALA A 76 14.22 57.54 12.57
CA ALA A 76 13.78 58.93 12.29
C ALA A 76 12.85 59.03 11.04
N SER A 77 11.66 59.59 11.25
CA SER A 77 11.04 60.68 10.47
C SER A 77 11.05 60.67 8.92
N GLY A 78 9.84 60.63 8.35
CA GLY A 78 9.50 61.18 7.01
C GLY A 78 9.70 60.18 5.87
N GLU A 79 8.84 59.99 4.86
CA GLU A 79 7.78 60.81 4.29
C GLU A 79 6.82 59.89 3.49
N ARG A 80 5.53 60.28 3.53
CA ARG A 80 4.47 60.13 2.52
C ARG A 80 4.85 59.45 1.20
N LEU A 81 4.09 58.42 0.81
CA LEU A 81 3.85 58.10 -0.62
C LEU A 81 2.64 57.17 -0.87
N TRP A 82 1.52 57.34 -0.15
CA TRP A 82 0.25 56.70 -0.56
C TRP A 82 -0.92 57.65 -0.32
N SER A 83 -1.18 58.50 -1.31
CA SER A 83 -2.47 59.17 -1.46
C SER A 83 -2.81 59.22 -2.94
N GLN A 84 -3.79 58.40 -3.32
CA GLN A 84 -4.64 58.58 -4.50
C GLN A 84 -5.15 60.04 -4.55
N PRO A 85 -5.44 60.65 -5.73
CA PRO A 85 -6.64 60.26 -6.49
C PRO A 85 -6.58 60.49 -8.02
N GLY A 86 -7.59 60.00 -8.76
CA GLY A 86 -7.91 60.55 -10.09
C GLY A 86 -8.62 59.61 -11.05
N ASP A 87 -9.95 59.70 -11.10
CA ASP A 87 -10.76 59.28 -12.24
C ASP A 87 -10.27 59.99 -13.51
N ARG A 88 -9.72 59.23 -14.47
CA ARG A 88 -9.76 59.56 -15.89
C ARG A 88 -9.77 58.29 -16.74
N GLU A 89 -10.70 58.32 -17.69
CA GLU A 89 -10.94 57.35 -18.74
C GLU A 89 -9.68 56.83 -19.45
N GLY A 90 -9.76 55.57 -19.88
CA GLY A 90 -9.12 55.12 -21.10
C GLY A 90 -7.63 54.84 -21.01
N LYS A 91 -7.26 53.76 -20.32
CA LYS A 91 -6.12 52.94 -20.74
C LYS A 91 -6.30 51.53 -20.26
N ASN A 92 -6.44 50.62 -21.22
CA ASN A 92 -6.48 49.18 -21.04
C ASN A 92 -5.38 48.76 -20.07
N PHE A 93 -5.76 48.40 -18.85
CA PHE A 93 -4.92 47.60 -17.97
C PHE A 93 -4.76 46.26 -18.68
N SER A 94 -3.69 46.18 -19.47
CA SER A 94 -3.11 44.91 -19.84
C SER A 94 -2.58 44.35 -18.52
N VAL A 95 -3.43 43.59 -17.84
CA VAL A 95 -3.02 42.61 -16.85
C VAL A 95 -1.77 41.94 -17.44
N PRO A 96 -0.63 41.87 -16.73
CA PRO A 96 0.42 40.98 -17.16
C PRO A 96 -0.21 39.59 -17.05
N GLN A 97 -0.72 39.09 -18.18
CA GLN A 97 -1.03 37.69 -18.34
C GLN A 97 0.29 36.99 -18.08
N SER A 98 0.47 36.54 -16.84
CA SER A 98 1.47 35.58 -16.44
C SER A 98 1.08 34.25 -17.10
N SER A 99 1.15 34.23 -18.43
CA SER A 99 1.27 33.01 -19.20
C SER A 99 2.70 32.53 -19.02
N ASN A 100 3.03 32.09 -17.80
CA ASN A 100 4.18 31.22 -17.64
C ASN A 100 3.84 29.97 -18.45
N PRO A 101 4.54 29.69 -19.57
CA PRO A 101 4.39 28.41 -20.22
C PRO A 101 4.85 27.37 -19.20
N CYS A 102 3.89 26.61 -18.68
CA CYS A 102 4.14 25.49 -17.80
C CYS A 102 5.23 24.65 -18.47
N SER A 103 6.44 24.60 -17.88
CA SER A 103 7.52 23.81 -18.48
C SER A 103 7.00 22.38 -18.72
N SER A 104 7.46 21.72 -19.79
CA SER A 104 7.03 20.35 -20.13
C SER A 104 7.08 19.40 -18.93
N ARG A 105 8.06 19.60 -18.04
CA ARG A 105 8.21 18.88 -16.77
C ARG A 105 7.07 19.14 -15.78
N GLN A 106 6.68 20.40 -15.60
CA GLN A 106 5.57 20.77 -14.72
C GLN A 106 4.25 20.20 -15.22
N GLN A 107 4.04 20.18 -16.54
CA GLN A 107 2.85 19.58 -17.14
C GLN A 107 2.78 18.06 -16.93
N ILE A 108 3.92 17.36 -17.04
CA ILE A 108 4.01 15.93 -16.70
C ILE A 108 3.63 15.69 -15.23
N ILE A 109 4.17 16.50 -14.31
CA ILE A 109 3.85 16.40 -12.87
C ILE A 109 2.36 16.58 -12.64
N CYS A 110 1.75 17.63 -13.19
CA CYS A 110 0.32 17.88 -13.06
C CYS A 110 -0.51 16.69 -13.58
N ASN A 111 -0.19 16.16 -14.77
CA ASN A 111 -0.89 15.02 -15.35
C ASN A 111 -0.79 13.76 -14.47
N LEU A 112 0.39 13.50 -13.90
CA LEU A 112 0.59 12.37 -12.98
C LEU A 112 -0.19 12.54 -11.69
N LEU A 113 -0.22 13.75 -11.11
CA LEU A 113 -1.00 14.05 -9.91
C LEU A 113 -2.50 13.93 -10.18
N SER A 114 -3.00 14.41 -11.32
CA SER A 114 -4.40 14.22 -11.73
C SER A 114 -4.76 12.74 -11.84
N ARG A 115 -3.90 11.93 -12.49
CA ARG A 115 -4.12 10.48 -12.59
C ARG A 115 -4.08 9.79 -11.22
N LEU A 116 -3.19 10.20 -10.32
CA LEU A 116 -3.16 9.68 -8.95
C LEU A 116 -4.41 10.07 -8.17
N ALA A 117 -4.96 11.27 -8.38
CA ALA A 117 -6.22 11.69 -7.77
C ALA A 117 -7.42 10.86 -8.26
N GLU A 118 -7.45 10.51 -9.55
CA GLU A 118 -8.46 9.60 -10.10
C GLU A 118 -8.36 8.20 -9.48
N ILE A 119 -7.14 7.68 -9.32
CA ILE A 119 -6.91 6.40 -8.64
C ILE A 119 -7.33 6.49 -7.18
N GLU A 120 -6.98 7.56 -6.47
CA GLU A 120 -7.38 7.78 -5.08
C GLU A 120 -8.91 7.77 -4.93
N SER A 121 -9.62 8.47 -5.81
CA SER A 121 -11.09 8.46 -5.82
C SER A 121 -11.65 7.05 -6.03
N ALA A 122 -11.07 6.26 -6.94
CA ALA A 122 -11.46 4.86 -7.13
C ALA A 122 -11.19 4.00 -5.90
N VAL A 123 -10.09 4.24 -5.18
CA VAL A 123 -9.75 3.56 -3.92
C VAL A 123 -10.74 3.93 -2.81
N ASP A 124 -11.13 5.20 -2.71
CA ASP A 124 -12.12 5.64 -1.72
C ASP A 124 -13.49 4.98 -1.98
N VAL A 125 -13.93 4.89 -3.25
CA VAL A 125 -15.14 4.14 -3.64
C VAL A 125 -15.02 2.65 -3.28
N LEU A 126 -13.87 2.04 -3.58
CA LEU A 126 -13.60 0.64 -3.24
C LEU A 126 -13.67 0.41 -1.72
N SER A 127 -13.10 1.31 -0.93
CA SER A 127 -13.09 1.26 0.53
C SER A 127 -14.51 1.23 1.10
N VAL A 128 -15.39 2.12 0.60
CA VAL A 128 -16.79 2.19 1.03
C VAL A 128 -17.57 0.93 0.62
N ASP A 129 -17.39 0.44 -0.62
CA ASP A 129 -18.05 -0.78 -1.07
C ASP A 129 -17.60 -2.01 -0.28
N VAL A 130 -16.30 -2.13 0.00
CA VAL A 130 -15.74 -3.21 0.84
C VAL A 130 -16.31 -3.14 2.24
N ALA A 131 -16.31 -1.98 2.89
CA ALA A 131 -16.86 -1.82 4.24
C ALA A 131 -18.34 -2.26 4.30
N THR A 132 -19.15 -1.78 3.36
CA THR A 132 -20.59 -2.10 3.27
C THR A 132 -20.82 -3.60 3.06
N LYS A 133 -20.00 -4.25 2.24
CA LYS A 133 -20.13 -5.69 1.96
C LYS A 133 -19.58 -6.56 3.08
N LEU A 134 -18.57 -6.11 3.81
CA LEU A 134 -18.04 -6.81 4.99
C LEU A 134 -19.06 -6.85 6.13
N GLU A 135 -19.80 -5.76 6.36
CA GLU A 135 -20.90 -5.75 7.34
C GLU A 135 -21.96 -6.81 7.02
N LYS A 136 -22.33 -6.90 5.74
CA LYS A 136 -23.30 -7.88 5.23
C LYS A 136 -22.79 -9.32 5.26
N LEU A 137 -21.47 -9.52 5.26
CA LEU A 137 -20.87 -10.85 5.22
C LEU A 137 -21.31 -11.74 6.39
N SER A 138 -21.52 -11.14 7.57
CA SER A 138 -22.00 -11.83 8.78
C SER A 138 -23.39 -12.46 8.66
N THR A 139 -24.19 -11.98 7.71
CA THR A 139 -25.57 -12.46 7.47
C THR A 139 -25.64 -13.55 6.40
N ILE A 140 -24.55 -13.76 5.67
CA ILE A 140 -24.48 -14.74 4.59
C ILE A 140 -23.96 -16.04 5.17
N PRO A 141 -24.68 -17.17 5.02
CA PRO A 141 -24.18 -18.47 5.45
C PRO A 141 -22.84 -18.78 4.78
N PRO A 142 -21.82 -19.22 5.54
CA PRO A 142 -20.54 -19.61 4.98
C PRO A 142 -20.74 -20.71 3.92
N ALA A 143 -20.34 -20.41 2.70
CA ALA A 143 -20.35 -21.31 1.54
C ALA A 143 -18.92 -21.52 1.01
N ASP A 144 -18.76 -22.42 0.03
CA ASP A 144 -17.46 -22.88 -0.47
C ASP A 144 -16.56 -21.75 -1.02
N ALA A 145 -17.13 -20.63 -1.49
CA ALA A 145 -16.39 -19.52 -2.05
C ALA A 145 -16.57 -18.21 -1.26
N PHE A 146 -15.45 -17.55 -0.98
CA PHE A 146 -15.45 -16.20 -0.39
C PHE A 146 -16.07 -15.18 -1.37
N PRO A 147 -17.11 -14.42 -0.97
CA PRO A 147 -17.88 -13.58 -1.88
C PRO A 147 -17.14 -12.29 -2.34
N LEU A 148 -16.10 -11.85 -1.63
CA LEU A 148 -15.36 -10.61 -1.94
C LEU A 148 -14.04 -10.86 -2.69
N ARG A 149 -13.95 -11.98 -3.43
CA ARG A 149 -12.78 -12.29 -4.29
C ARG A 149 -12.51 -11.21 -5.34
N HIS A 150 -13.56 -10.60 -5.88
CA HIS A 150 -13.41 -9.54 -6.88
C HIS A 150 -12.74 -8.29 -6.31
N HIS A 151 -13.01 -7.92 -5.06
CA HIS A 151 -12.33 -6.80 -4.39
C HIS A 151 -10.84 -7.03 -4.19
N HIS A 152 -10.42 -8.27 -3.89
CA HIS A 152 -9.00 -8.61 -3.86
C HIS A 152 -8.34 -8.40 -5.22
N ALA A 153 -8.98 -8.87 -6.30
CA ALA A 153 -8.47 -8.67 -7.65
C ALA A 153 -8.37 -7.17 -7.99
N GLU A 154 -9.33 -6.37 -7.54
CA GLU A 154 -9.32 -4.92 -7.73
C GLU A 154 -8.18 -4.23 -6.97
N CYS A 155 -7.92 -4.63 -5.72
CA CYS A 155 -6.75 -4.13 -4.97
C CYS A 155 -5.44 -4.44 -5.72
N VAL A 156 -5.29 -5.65 -6.24
CA VAL A 156 -4.11 -6.06 -7.03
C VAL A 156 -3.99 -5.25 -8.32
N ARG A 157 -5.11 -5.00 -9.01
CA ARG A 157 -5.16 -4.18 -10.23
C ARG A 157 -4.70 -2.75 -9.93
N ILE A 158 -5.21 -2.13 -8.88
CA ILE A 158 -4.84 -0.76 -8.47
C ILE A 158 -3.36 -0.69 -8.07
N GLN A 159 -2.87 -1.64 -7.27
CA GLN A 159 -1.44 -1.73 -6.92
C GLN A 159 -0.56 -1.83 -8.18
N THR A 160 -1.00 -2.64 -9.15
CA THR A 160 -0.31 -2.75 -10.45
C THR A 160 -0.32 -1.41 -11.20
N ASP A 161 -1.43 -0.69 -11.22
CA ASP A 161 -1.51 0.62 -11.87
C ASP A 161 -0.67 1.69 -11.16
N LEU A 162 -0.60 1.68 -9.83
CA LEU A 162 0.31 2.53 -9.05
C LEU A 162 1.79 2.20 -9.34
N SER A 163 2.12 0.92 -9.49
CA SER A 163 3.50 0.50 -9.78
C SER A 163 4.03 1.07 -11.10
N LYS A 164 3.15 1.25 -12.10
CA LYS A 164 3.47 1.86 -13.40
C LYS A 164 3.83 3.34 -13.31
N VAL A 165 3.46 4.03 -12.22
CA VAL A 165 3.85 5.42 -11.97
C VAL A 165 5.29 5.46 -11.47
N VAL A 166 6.25 5.55 -12.40
CA VAL A 166 7.69 5.62 -12.14
C VAL A 166 8.16 7.06 -12.34
N TYR A 167 7.94 7.92 -11.35
CA TYR A 167 8.39 9.31 -11.39
C TYR A 167 8.87 9.75 -10.01
N THR A 168 9.97 10.49 -9.97
CA THR A 168 10.73 10.76 -8.73
C THR A 168 10.39 12.08 -8.06
N ALA A 169 9.50 12.90 -8.62
CA ALA A 169 9.09 14.13 -7.96
C ALA A 169 8.39 13.84 -6.62
N SER A 170 8.81 14.54 -5.57
CA SER A 170 8.38 14.30 -4.20
C SER A 170 6.85 14.35 -4.02
N SER A 171 6.16 15.26 -4.72
CA SER A 171 4.70 15.33 -4.68
C SER A 171 4.02 14.06 -5.22
N VAL A 172 4.55 13.50 -6.31
CA VAL A 172 4.04 12.27 -6.93
C VAL A 172 4.35 11.06 -6.06
N THR A 173 5.55 10.99 -5.47
CA THR A 173 5.95 9.85 -4.62
C THR A 173 5.17 9.82 -3.30
N VAL A 174 4.96 10.98 -2.67
CA VAL A 174 4.14 11.11 -1.46
C VAL A 174 2.70 10.70 -1.72
N MET A 175 2.07 11.24 -2.77
CA MET A 175 0.68 10.88 -3.12
C MET A 175 0.55 9.40 -3.50
N LYS A 176 1.49 8.86 -4.29
CA LYS A 176 1.52 7.43 -4.63
C LYS A 176 1.61 6.56 -3.37
N ARG A 177 2.47 6.93 -2.40
CA ARG A 177 2.58 6.20 -1.14
C ARG A 177 1.27 6.23 -0.36
N GLN A 178 0.67 7.40 -0.20
CA GLN A 178 -0.63 7.55 0.48
C GLN A 178 -1.71 6.67 -0.16
N VAL A 179 -1.82 6.65 -1.49
CA VAL A 179 -2.79 5.80 -2.18
C VAL A 179 -2.45 4.31 -2.02
N SER A 180 -1.17 3.94 -2.06
CA SER A 180 -0.73 2.56 -1.79
C SER A 180 -1.12 2.10 -0.39
N ASP A 181 -0.85 2.92 0.62
CA ASP A 181 -1.15 2.59 2.03
C ASP A 181 -2.66 2.35 2.21
N LYS A 182 -3.51 3.19 1.59
CA LYS A 182 -4.97 2.98 1.58
C LYS A 182 -5.37 1.63 0.96
N VAL A 183 -4.76 1.26 -0.17
CA VAL A 183 -5.05 -0.02 -0.84
C VAL A 183 -4.60 -1.21 0.00
N ASP A 184 -3.45 -1.10 0.65
CA ASP A 184 -2.91 -2.15 1.51
C ASP A 184 -3.79 -2.37 2.75
N ASP A 185 -4.33 -1.29 3.33
CA ASP A 185 -5.30 -1.38 4.42
C ASP A 185 -6.60 -2.10 4.00
N ILE A 186 -7.11 -1.82 2.80
CA ILE A 186 -8.28 -2.52 2.25
C ILE A 186 -7.96 -4.01 2.04
N ALA A 187 -6.82 -4.31 1.43
CA ALA A 187 -6.38 -5.67 1.16
C ALA A 187 -6.22 -6.48 2.46
N LYS A 188 -5.69 -5.87 3.52
CA LYS A 188 -5.57 -6.48 4.86
C LYS A 188 -6.94 -6.82 5.44
N LYS A 189 -7.89 -5.87 5.44
CA LYS A 189 -9.27 -6.10 5.92
C LYS A 189 -9.95 -7.25 5.17
N LEU A 190 -9.77 -7.31 3.85
CA LEU A 190 -10.32 -8.38 3.03
C LEU A 190 -9.71 -9.75 3.38
N GLU A 191 -8.39 -9.83 3.60
CA GLU A 191 -7.75 -11.10 3.96
C GLU A 191 -8.17 -11.56 5.37
N GLU A 192 -8.28 -10.65 6.34
CA GLU A 192 -8.82 -10.96 7.67
C GLU A 192 -10.26 -11.50 7.61
N ALA A 193 -11.10 -10.89 6.78
CA ALA A 193 -12.47 -11.35 6.56
C ALA A 193 -12.52 -12.73 5.88
N LYS A 194 -11.66 -12.98 4.90
CA LYS A 194 -11.52 -14.27 4.22
C LYS A 194 -11.06 -15.37 5.18
N LEU A 195 -10.10 -15.08 6.05
CA LEU A 195 -9.66 -16.02 7.08
C LEU A 195 -10.79 -16.34 8.08
N SER A 196 -11.57 -15.34 8.46
CA SER A 196 -12.74 -15.51 9.33
C SER A 196 -13.82 -16.36 8.65
N TRP A 197 -14.12 -16.10 7.38
CA TRP A 197 -15.03 -16.90 6.56
C TRP A 197 -14.64 -18.39 6.51
N ILE A 198 -13.36 -18.68 6.24
CA ILE A 198 -12.84 -20.05 6.21
C ILE A 198 -12.98 -20.73 7.58
N ARG A 199 -12.76 -19.99 8.67
CA ARG A 199 -12.91 -20.50 10.04
C ARG A 199 -14.36 -20.87 10.33
N GLU A 200 -15.31 -20.01 9.99
CA GLU A 200 -16.74 -20.26 10.19
C GLU A 200 -17.25 -21.44 9.36
N MET A 201 -16.79 -21.55 8.11
CA MET A 201 -17.10 -22.70 7.24
C MET A 201 -16.66 -24.03 7.87
N LYS A 202 -15.45 -24.09 8.44
CA LYS A 202 -14.95 -25.29 9.13
C LYS A 202 -15.79 -25.65 10.36
N ILE A 203 -16.20 -24.66 11.14
CA ILE A 203 -17.05 -24.86 12.33
C ILE A 203 -18.42 -25.41 11.92
N SER A 204 -19.02 -24.85 10.86
CA SER A 204 -20.32 -25.28 10.34
C SER A 204 -20.29 -26.72 9.82
N ASN A 205 -19.23 -27.11 9.09
CA ASN A 205 -19.08 -28.49 8.59
C ASN A 205 -18.90 -29.50 9.74
N SER A 206 -18.08 -29.18 10.75
CA SER A 206 -17.88 -30.06 11.92
C SER A 206 -19.17 -30.27 12.74
N ARG A 207 -20.07 -29.27 12.77
CA ARG A 207 -21.37 -29.39 13.44
C ARG A 207 -22.39 -30.24 12.67
N GLN A 208 -22.21 -30.43 11.36
CA GLN A 208 -23.10 -31.29 10.57
C GLN A 208 -22.72 -32.78 10.67
N GLU A 209 -21.43 -33.11 10.82
CA GLU A 209 -20.96 -34.50 10.94
C GLU A 209 -21.43 -35.20 12.24
N THR A 210 -21.66 -34.44 13.32
CA THR A 210 -22.17 -34.99 14.60
C THR A 210 -23.68 -35.23 14.63
N LYS A 211 -24.40 -34.94 13.54
CA LYS A 211 -25.85 -35.10 13.41
C LYS A 211 -26.24 -36.21 12.43
N THR A 212 -25.39 -37.22 12.25
CA THR A 212 -25.77 -38.45 11.54
C THR A 212 -26.70 -39.26 12.46
N PRO A 213 -27.99 -39.43 12.14
CA PRO A 213 -28.92 -40.15 13.01
C PRO A 213 -28.57 -41.64 13.00
N ASP A 214 -28.38 -42.21 14.20
CA ASP A 214 -28.28 -43.64 14.45
C ASP A 214 -29.37 -44.38 13.68
N ILE A 215 -28.93 -45.23 12.76
CA ILE A 215 -29.78 -46.17 12.03
C ILE A 215 -30.40 -47.10 13.07
N LYS A 216 -31.70 -46.96 13.29
CA LYS A 216 -32.50 -47.91 14.08
C LYS A 216 -32.31 -49.31 13.49
N VAL A 217 -31.53 -50.14 14.19
CA VAL A 217 -31.47 -51.59 13.99
C VAL A 217 -32.88 -52.14 14.23
N SER A 218 -33.57 -52.46 13.14
CA SER A 218 -34.86 -53.14 13.18
C SER A 218 -34.60 -54.61 13.54
N THR A 219 -34.92 -54.97 14.77
CA THR A 219 -34.85 -56.33 15.29
C THR A 219 -35.80 -57.22 14.50
N GLY A 220 -35.22 -58.18 13.77
CA GLY A 220 -35.95 -59.18 13.00
C GLY A 220 -36.85 -60.03 13.89
N LYS A 221 -38.12 -60.13 13.51
CA LYS A 221 -39.07 -61.12 14.04
C LYS A 221 -38.60 -62.52 13.64
N MET A 222 -38.22 -63.34 14.63
CA MET A 222 -38.15 -64.79 14.48
C MET A 222 -39.57 -65.37 14.47
N ASN A 223 -40.01 -65.88 13.31
CA ASN A 223 -41.18 -66.74 13.23
C ASN A 223 -40.74 -68.17 13.59
N HIS A 224 -41.16 -68.65 14.77
CA HIS A 224 -41.15 -70.07 15.10
C HIS A 224 -42.32 -70.76 14.37
N ASN A 225 -41.99 -71.60 13.38
CA ASN A 225 -42.90 -72.62 12.86
C ASN A 225 -42.65 -73.91 13.65
N CYS A 226 -43.59 -74.29 14.50
CA CYS A 226 -43.76 -75.66 15.01
C CYS A 226 -45.22 -76.03 14.79
N ILE A 227 -45.49 -76.95 13.86
CA ILE A 227 -46.72 -77.73 13.82
C ILE A 227 -46.31 -79.16 13.47
N CYS A 228 -46.57 -80.07 14.41
CA CYS A 228 -46.63 -81.52 14.21
C CYS A 228 -48.01 -81.90 13.69
#